data_AF-A0A291RHE7-F1
#
_entry.id   AF-A0A291RHE7-F1
#
_cell.length_a   1.000
_cell.length_b   1.000
_cell.length_c   1.000
_cell.angle_alpha   90.00
_cell.angle_beta   90.00
_cell.angle_gamma   90.00
#
_symmetry.space_group_name_H-M   'P 1'
#
loop_
_entity.id
_entity.type
_entity.pdbx_description
1 polymer ?
#
loop_
_entity_poly.entity_id
_entity_poly.type
_entity_poly.pdbx_seq_one_letter_code
_entity_poly.pdbx_strand_id
1 'polypeptide(L)'
;MNRTTPGGPIRPEHAVDEWQLRGDPGQHWLTRTHGVYTLEIRPTAASSCALRVHRGEILLREASASDLDYLKTIAQQWIQEP
;
A
#
# COMPACT_ATOMS: atom_id res chain seq x y z
N MET A 1 -16.18 -25.51 -6.66
CA MET A 1 -16.17 -24.07 -6.31
C MET A 1 -14.74 -23.70 -5.92
N ASN A 2 -13.87 -23.40 -6.89
CA ASN A 2 -12.52 -22.94 -6.59
C ASN A 2 -12.59 -21.44 -6.36
N ARG A 3 -12.56 -21.04 -5.08
CA ARG A 3 -12.55 -19.66 -4.61
C ARG A 3 -11.40 -18.93 -5.32
N THR A 4 -11.74 -18.04 -6.24
CA THR A 4 -10.86 -16.93 -6.64
C THR A 4 -10.61 -16.10 -5.40
N THR A 5 -9.55 -16.41 -4.65
CA THR A 5 -9.08 -15.59 -3.54
C THR A 5 -8.80 -14.20 -4.12
N PRO A 6 -9.46 -13.12 -3.66
CA PRO A 6 -9.26 -11.80 -4.25
C PRO A 6 -7.81 -11.30 -4.07
N GLY A 7 -7.00 -11.56 -5.11
CA GLY A 7 -5.92 -10.78 -5.72
C GLY A 7 -4.88 -10.07 -4.84
N GLY A 8 -3.75 -10.72 -4.58
CA GLY A 8 -2.49 -10.06 -4.18
C GLY A 8 -1.92 -10.51 -2.82
N PRO A 9 -0.72 -10.03 -2.42
CA PRO A 9 -0.07 -10.38 -1.15
C PRO A 9 -0.66 -9.66 0.08
N ILE A 10 -1.57 -8.69 -0.10
CA ILE A 10 -2.12 -7.91 1.01
C ILE A 10 -3.25 -8.66 1.72
N ARG A 11 -3.24 -8.67 3.06
CA ARG A 11 -4.19 -9.33 3.95
C ARG A 11 -4.70 -8.32 4.99
N PRO A 12 -5.88 -8.55 5.60
CA PRO A 12 -6.41 -7.66 6.63
C PRO A 12 -5.46 -7.45 7.83
N GLU A 13 -4.67 -8.46 8.16
CA GLU A 13 -3.67 -8.44 9.24
C GLU A 13 -2.60 -7.35 9.03
N HIS A 14 -2.40 -6.88 7.80
CA HIS A 14 -1.40 -5.86 7.51
C HIS A 14 -1.87 -4.43 7.80
N ALA A 15 -3.15 -4.23 8.13
CA ALA A 15 -3.74 -2.95 8.53
C ALA A 15 -3.42 -2.59 9.99
N VAL A 16 -2.14 -2.43 10.26
CA VAL A 16 -1.55 -2.03 11.55
C VAL A 16 -0.80 -0.72 11.37
N ASP A 17 -0.38 -0.06 12.45
CA ASP A 17 0.43 1.18 12.38
C ASP A 17 -0.22 2.29 11.55
N GLU A 18 -1.52 2.53 11.79
CA GLU A 18 -2.35 3.52 11.09
C GLU A 18 -2.60 3.22 9.61
N TRP A 19 -2.13 2.08 9.10
CA TRP A 19 -2.54 1.58 7.79
C TRP A 19 -3.99 1.08 7.87
N GLN A 20 -4.81 1.59 6.96
CA GLN A 20 -6.18 1.16 6.77
C GLN A 20 -6.25 0.21 5.58
N LEU A 21 -6.90 -0.94 5.77
CA LEU A 21 -7.27 -1.79 4.65
C LEU A 21 -8.38 -1.11 3.86
N ARG A 22 -8.14 -0.92 2.57
CA ARG A 22 -9.15 -0.58 1.58
C ARG A 22 -9.27 -1.73 0.60
N GLY A 23 -10.42 -1.84 -0.03
CA GLY A 23 -10.60 -2.88 -1.02
C GLY A 23 -11.94 -2.79 -1.71
N ASP A 24 -11.92 -3.26 -2.95
CA ASP A 24 -13.09 -3.57 -3.75
C ASP A 24 -13.19 -5.10 -3.89
N PRO A 25 -14.35 -5.64 -4.31
CA PRO A 25 -14.47 -7.07 -4.58
C PRO A 25 -13.41 -7.53 -5.60
N GLY A 26 -12.36 -8.22 -5.13
CA GLY A 26 -11.26 -8.69 -5.99
C GLY A 26 -9.88 -8.17 -5.62
N GLN A 27 -9.77 -7.05 -4.92
CA GLN A 27 -8.47 -6.40 -4.67
C GLN A 27 -8.48 -5.63 -3.34
N HIS A 28 -7.48 -5.89 -2.51
CA HIS A 28 -7.24 -5.13 -1.29
C HIS A 28 -5.94 -4.34 -1.41
N TRP A 29 -5.92 -3.15 -0.83
CA TRP A 29 -4.73 -2.31 -0.70
C TRP A 29 -4.68 -1.64 0.67
N LEU A 30 -3.51 -1.17 1.05
CA LEU A 30 -3.35 -0.40 2.28
C LEU A 30 -3.29 1.08 1.95
N THR A 31 -3.89 1.90 2.79
CA THR A 31 -3.73 3.36 2.73
C THR A 31 -3.35 3.91 4.10
N ARG A 32 -2.54 4.95 4.12
CA ARG A 32 -2.20 5.73 5.32
C ARG A 32 -2.15 7.19 4.93
N THR A 33 -2.60 8.08 5.81
CA THR A 33 -2.51 9.53 5.59
C THR A 33 -1.54 10.14 6.60
N HIS A 34 -0.73 11.08 6.16
CA HIS A 34 0.22 11.80 7.01
C HIS A 34 0.36 13.25 6.53
N GLY A 35 -0.24 14.18 7.27
CA GLY A 35 -0.30 15.59 6.87
C GLY A 35 -1.00 15.77 5.52
N VAL A 36 -0.26 16.30 4.54
CA VAL A 36 -0.76 16.50 3.15
C VAL A 36 -0.52 15.29 2.24
N TYR A 37 0.10 14.23 2.76
CA TYR A 37 0.48 13.05 2.01
C TYR A 37 -0.51 11.91 2.21
N THR A 38 -0.84 11.24 1.11
CA THR A 38 -1.58 9.98 1.10
C THR A 38 -0.66 8.89 0.59
N LEU A 39 -0.41 7.89 1.41
CA LEU A 39 0.38 6.72 1.07
C LEU A 39 -0.56 5.57 0.72
N GLU A 40 -0.27 4.86 -0.35
CA GLU A 40 -1.00 3.68 -0.77
C GLU A 40 -0.03 2.55 -1.05
N ILE A 41 -0.29 1.35 -0.53
CA ILE A 41 0.40 0.14 -0.97
C ILE A 41 -0.60 -0.74 -1.70
N ARG A 42 -0.46 -0.82 -3.01
CA ARG A 42 -1.35 -1.58 -3.90
C ARG A 42 -0.66 -2.82 -4.44
N PRO A 43 -1.37 -3.95 -4.60
CA PRO A 43 -0.82 -5.12 -5.26
C PRO A 43 -0.70 -4.83 -6.77
N THR A 44 0.48 -5.06 -7.34
CA THR A 44 0.77 -4.87 -8.77
C THR A 44 0.91 -6.18 -9.52
N ALA A 45 1.30 -7.26 -8.83
CA ALA A 45 1.39 -8.61 -9.36
C ALA A 45 1.02 -9.64 -8.27
N ALA A 46 1.07 -10.93 -8.62
CA ALA A 46 0.73 -12.01 -7.68
C ALA A 46 1.54 -11.97 -6.38
N SER A 47 2.82 -11.55 -6.46
CA SER A 47 3.76 -11.52 -5.32
C SER A 47 4.40 -10.15 -5.11
N SER A 48 3.92 -9.08 -5.76
CA SER A 48 4.54 -7.76 -5.67
C SER A 48 3.53 -6.66 -5.40
N CYS A 49 3.99 -5.64 -4.69
CA CYS A 49 3.27 -4.45 -4.32
C CYS A 49 4.01 -3.21 -4.84
N ALA A 50 3.26 -2.12 -5.02
CA ALA A 50 3.80 -0.78 -5.19
C ALA A 50 3.33 0.12 -4.05
N LEU A 51 4.29 0.79 -3.41
CA LEU A 51 4.05 1.97 -2.59
C LEU A 51 3.94 3.18 -3.51
N ARG A 52 2.88 3.96 -3.33
CA ARG A 52 2.65 5.24 -3.97
C ARG A 52 2.46 6.30 -2.91
N VAL A 53 3.13 7.44 -3.08
CA VAL A 53 2.92 8.61 -2.22
C VAL A 53 2.35 9.72 -3.06
N HIS A 54 1.18 10.19 -2.65
CA HIS A 54 0.44 11.25 -3.28
C HIS A 54 0.41 12.49 -2.40
N ARG A 55 0.31 13.66 -3.02
CA ARG A 55 -0.08 14.92 -2.37
C ARG A 55 -1.28 15.48 -3.12
N GLY A 56 -2.47 15.33 -2.54
CA GLY A 56 -3.71 15.52 -3.27
C GLY A 56 -3.80 14.50 -4.41
N GLU A 57 -4.04 14.96 -5.64
CA GLU A 57 -4.15 14.10 -6.83
C GLU A 57 -2.79 13.80 -7.49
N ILE A 58 -1.71 14.45 -7.03
CA ILE A 58 -0.38 14.34 -7.65
C ILE A 58 0.38 13.16 -7.04
N LEU A 59 0.82 12.22 -7.88
CA LEU A 59 1.77 11.17 -7.50
C LEU A 59 3.18 11.79 -7.40
N LEU A 60 3.78 11.73 -6.20
CA LEU A 60 5.11 12.28 -5.94
C LEU A 60 6.21 11.24 -6.07
N ARG A 61 5.98 10.04 -5.53
CA ARG A 61 6.98 8.96 -5.48
C ARG A 61 6.29 7.61 -5.62
N GLU A 62 6.97 6.68 -6.27
CA GLU A 62 6.55 5.28 -6.37
C GLU A 62 7.75 4.36 -6.13
N ALA A 63 7.55 3.29 -5.37
CA ALA A 63 8.51 2.20 -5.20
C ALA A 63 7.77 0.87 -5.32
N SER A 64 8.45 -0.15 -5.84
CA SER A 64 7.89 -1.50 -5.93
C SER A 64 8.77 -2.49 -5.18
N ALA A 65 8.13 -3.42 -4.48
CA ALA A 65 8.80 -4.51 -3.80
C ALA A 65 7.83 -5.68 -3.56
N SER A 66 8.40 -6.87 -3.38
CA SER A 66 7.64 -8.06 -2.98
C SER A 66 7.44 -8.15 -1.47
N ASP A 67 8.18 -7.36 -0.70
CA ASP A 67 8.11 -7.30 0.76
C ASP A 67 7.29 -6.07 1.19
N LEU A 68 6.23 -6.33 1.94
CA LEU A 68 5.31 -5.31 2.41
C LEU A 68 5.90 -4.46 3.54
N ASP A 69 6.67 -5.07 4.45
CA ASP A 69 7.29 -4.37 5.57
C ASP A 69 8.44 -3.48 5.10
N TYR A 70 9.13 -3.91 4.05
CA TYR A 70 10.06 -3.05 3.34
C TYR A 70 9.36 -1.80 2.78
N LEU A 71 8.22 -1.95 2.09
CA LEU A 71 7.46 -0.80 1.58
C LEU A 71 6.97 0.12 2.70
N LYS A 72 6.51 -0.43 3.84
CA LYS A 72 6.15 0.37 5.01
C LYS A 72 7.34 1.16 5.56
N THR A 73 8.53 0.58 5.55
CA THR A 73 9.77 1.25 5.98
C THR A 73 10.13 2.41 5.05
N ILE A 74 10.10 2.19 3.73
CA ILE A 74 10.33 3.25 2.72
C ILE A 74 9.29 4.37 2.85
N ALA A 75 8.03 4.01 3.08
CA ALA A 75 6.95 4.96 3.33
C ALA A 75 7.24 5.88 4.52
N GLN A 76 7.72 5.33 5.64
CA GLN A 76 8.10 6.12 6.82
C GLN A 76 9.28 7.05 6.52
N GLN A 77 10.28 6.58 5.77
CA GLN A 77 11.43 7.41 5.39
C GLN A 77 10.98 8.61 4.56
N TRP A 78 10.14 8.41 3.55
CA TRP A 78 9.71 9.48 2.65
C TRP A 78 8.83 10.56 3.31
N ILE A 79 8.11 10.23 4.39
CA ILE A 79 7.30 11.23 5.11
C ILE A 79 8.08 11.96 6.20
N GLN A 80 9.26 11.45 6.58
CA GLN A 80 10.18 12.11 7.51
C GLN A 80 11.20 13.00 6.80
N GLU A 81 11.42 12.81 5.50
CA GLU A 81 12.22 13.73 4.68
C GLU A 81 11.47 15.07 4.52
N PRO A 82 12.05 16.20 4.99
CA PRO A 82 11.44 17.54 4.91
C PRO A 82 11.34 18.11 3.50
#